data_AF-A0A4U0WUS0-F1
#
_entry.id   AF-A0A4U0WUS0-F1
#
_cell.length_a   1.000
_cell.length_b   1.000
_cell.length_c   1.000
_cell.angle_alpha   90.00
_cell.angle_beta   90.00
_cell.angle_gamma   90.00
#
_symmetry.space_group_name_H-M   'P 1'
#
loop_
_entity.id
_entity.type
_entity.pdbx_description
1 polymer ?
#
loop_
_entity_poly.entity_id
_entity_poly.type
_entity_poly.pdbx_seq_one_letter_code
_entity_poly.pdbx_strand_id
1 'polypeptide(L)'
;MTTFQQPKSILLHGRTYLLPSRPTVIVCVDGFDPEYLATGCANGILPTLSRWMTTCFHATGKCAIPSVTNTNNLSIITGAPSSVHGVSGNYYLDKATGKEHMVLDDSTMWGSTILELMADAGVRVAAVTAKD
;
A
#
# COMPACT_ATOMS: atom_id res chain seq x y z
N MET A 1 -9.92 -5.16 -39.31
CA MET A 1 -8.82 -5.69 -38.49
C MET A 1 -8.80 -4.92 -37.20
N THR A 2 -9.27 -5.53 -36.11
CA THR A 2 -9.32 -4.88 -34.80
C THR A 2 -7.94 -5.03 -34.16
N THR A 3 -7.18 -3.94 -34.12
CA THR A 3 -5.84 -3.94 -33.49
C THR A 3 -6.04 -4.12 -31.99
N PHE A 4 -5.69 -5.29 -31.45
CA PHE A 4 -5.63 -5.49 -30.00
C PHE A 4 -4.46 -4.65 -29.46
N GLN A 5 -4.77 -3.46 -28.93
CA GLN A 5 -3.78 -2.65 -28.24
C GLN A 5 -3.43 -3.35 -26.92
N GLN A 6 -2.16 -3.69 -26.75
CA GLN A 6 -1.67 -4.28 -25.49
C GLN A 6 -2.04 -3.37 -24.31
N PRO A 7 -2.55 -3.93 -23.20
CA PRO A 7 -2.87 -3.12 -22.04
C PRO A 7 -1.60 -2.44 -21.54
N LYS A 8 -1.65 -1.12 -21.36
CA LYS A 8 -0.52 -0.35 -20.84
C LYS A 8 -0.18 -0.85 -19.43
N SER A 9 1.11 -0.87 -19.11
CA SER A 9 1.61 -1.33 -17.81
C SER A 9 2.85 -0.55 -17.36
N ILE A 10 3.13 -0.61 -16.07
CA ILE A 10 4.41 -0.19 -15.47
C ILE A 10 5.13 -1.41 -14.87
N LEU A 11 6.46 -1.33 -14.76
CA LEU A 11 7.30 -2.32 -14.07
C LEU A 11 7.93 -1.65 -12.85
N LEU A 12 7.69 -2.18 -11.66
CA LEU A 12 8.27 -1.67 -10.41
C LEU A 12 8.71 -2.84 -9.53
N HIS A 13 9.94 -2.78 -9.00
CA HIS A 13 10.49 -3.78 -8.08
C HIS A 13 10.29 -5.24 -8.56
N GLY A 14 10.47 -5.48 -9.87
CA GLY A 14 10.30 -6.80 -10.48
C GLY A 14 8.85 -7.25 -10.70
N ARG A 15 7.87 -6.36 -10.51
CA ARG A 15 6.43 -6.64 -10.65
C ARG A 15 5.82 -5.77 -11.73
N THR A 16 5.01 -6.37 -12.60
CA THR A 16 4.26 -5.65 -13.64
C THR A 16 2.87 -5.29 -13.13
N TYR A 17 2.48 -4.03 -13.27
CA TYR A 17 1.16 -3.52 -12.91
C TYR A 17 0.47 -2.97 -14.15
N LEU A 18 -0.73 -3.48 -14.45
CA LEU A 18 -1.55 -2.94 -15.52
C LEU A 18 -2.11 -1.57 -15.09
N LEU A 19 -2.13 -0.62 -16.02
CA LEU A 19 -2.81 0.66 -15.78
C LEU A 19 -4.32 0.40 -15.56
N PRO A 20 -4.94 1.10 -14.59
CA PRO A 20 -6.35 0.91 -14.31
C PRO A 20 -7.22 1.41 -15.48
N SER A 21 -8.20 0.61 -15.89
CA SER A 21 -9.17 0.97 -16.94
C SER A 21 -10.41 1.71 -16.40
N ARG A 22 -10.52 1.84 -15.08
CA ARG A 22 -11.59 2.53 -14.36
C ARG A 22 -11.01 3.15 -13.07
N PRO A 23 -11.70 4.10 -12.42
CA PRO A 23 -11.28 4.58 -11.12
C PRO A 23 -11.11 3.41 -10.13
N THR A 24 -9.93 3.31 -9.53
CA THR A 24 -9.58 2.27 -8.56
C THR A 24 -9.18 2.93 -7.26
N VAL A 25 -9.77 2.48 -6.16
CA VAL A 25 -9.48 2.99 -4.81
C VAL A 25 -8.92 1.84 -3.99
N ILE A 26 -7.81 2.12 -3.30
CA ILE A 26 -7.20 1.22 -2.32
C ILE A 26 -7.29 1.93 -0.97
N VAL A 27 -7.82 1.24 0.03
CA VAL A 27 -7.97 1.77 1.39
C VAL A 27 -7.15 0.92 2.34
N CYS A 28 -6.20 1.54 3.02
CA CYS A 28 -5.50 0.95 4.17
C CYS A 28 -6.16 1.48 5.44
N VAL A 29 -6.82 0.60 6.20
CA VAL A 29 -7.36 0.94 7.52
C VAL A 29 -6.30 0.55 8.55
N ASP A 30 -5.63 1.56 9.12
CA ASP A 30 -4.53 1.34 10.08
C ASP A 30 -5.04 0.60 11.33
N GLY A 31 -4.28 -0.40 11.79
CA GLY A 31 -4.65 -1.22 12.95
C GLY A 31 -5.93 -2.07 12.78
N PHE A 32 -6.39 -2.33 11.55
CA PHE A 32 -7.62 -3.07 11.30
C PHE A 32 -7.45 -4.59 11.45
N ASP A 33 -7.33 -5.03 12.70
CA ASP A 33 -7.34 -6.44 13.06
C ASP A 33 -8.57 -7.16 12.46
N PRO A 34 -8.42 -8.36 11.85
CA PRO A 34 -9.53 -9.15 11.35
C PRO A 34 -10.69 -9.36 12.35
N GLU A 35 -10.44 -9.31 13.65
CA GLU A 35 -11.47 -9.39 14.69
C GLU A 35 -12.47 -8.23 14.64
N TYR A 36 -12.03 -7.01 14.28
CA TYR A 36 -12.93 -5.86 14.10
C TYR A 36 -13.93 -6.10 12.97
N LEU A 37 -13.46 -6.69 11.86
CA LEU A 37 -14.31 -7.05 10.73
C LEU A 37 -15.33 -8.13 11.13
N ALA A 38 -14.86 -9.20 11.77
CA ALA A 38 -15.72 -10.31 12.20
C ALA A 38 -16.82 -9.83 13.16
N THR A 39 -16.44 -9.09 14.19
CA THR A 39 -17.37 -8.56 15.20
C THR A 39 -18.35 -7.56 14.61
N GLY A 40 -17.87 -6.64 13.78
CA GLY A 40 -18.73 -5.64 13.13
C GLY A 40 -19.74 -6.26 12.16
N CYS A 41 -19.38 -7.34 11.47
CA CYS A 41 -20.30 -8.13 10.64
C CYS A 41 -21.33 -8.88 11.50
N ALA A 42 -20.90 -9.56 12.57
CA ALA A 42 -21.80 -10.31 13.45
C ALA A 42 -22.85 -9.42 14.14
N ASN A 43 -22.46 -8.19 14.50
CA ASN A 43 -23.36 -7.21 15.13
C ASN A 43 -24.20 -6.39 14.13
N GLY A 44 -24.09 -6.65 12.82
CA GLY A 44 -24.83 -5.91 11.79
C GLY A 44 -24.37 -4.45 11.58
N ILE A 45 -23.22 -4.06 12.13
CA ILE A 45 -22.65 -2.70 12.04
C ILE A 45 -22.04 -2.44 10.65
N LEU A 46 -21.52 -3.49 10.00
CA LEU A 46 -20.80 -3.41 8.73
C LEU A 46 -21.56 -4.10 7.58
N PRO A 47 -22.79 -3.69 7.22
CA PRO A 47 -23.63 -4.41 6.26
C PRO A 47 -23.00 -4.48 4.85
N THR A 48 -22.31 -3.42 4.42
CA THR A 48 -21.63 -3.39 3.12
C THR A 48 -20.46 -4.37 3.06
N LEU A 49 -19.60 -4.37 4.09
CA LEU A 49 -18.44 -5.28 4.14
C LEU A 49 -18.90 -6.73 4.30
N SER A 50 -19.91 -7.00 5.12
CA SER A 50 -20.52 -8.33 5.27
C SER A 50 -21.00 -8.89 3.94
N ARG A 51 -21.68 -8.08 3.12
CA ARG A 51 -22.08 -8.47 1.76
C ARG A 51 -20.88 -8.72 0.85
N TRP A 52 -19.86 -7.86 0.87
CA TRP A 52 -18.68 -8.05 0.01
C TRP A 52 -17.88 -9.29 0.35
N MET A 53 -17.80 -9.67 1.64
CA MET A 53 -17.11 -10.91 2.05
C MET A 53 -17.73 -12.18 1.44
N THR A 54 -19.04 -12.17 1.15
CA THR A 54 -19.76 -13.33 0.60
C THR A 54 -19.98 -13.25 -0.91
N THR A 55 -20.03 -12.05 -1.48
CA THR A 55 -20.34 -11.83 -2.90
C THR A 55 -19.14 -11.41 -3.74
N CYS A 56 -17.99 -11.15 -3.12
CA CYS A 56 -16.76 -10.73 -3.77
C CYS A 56 -15.57 -11.55 -3.24
N PHE A 57 -14.35 -11.11 -3.55
CA PHE A 57 -13.13 -11.73 -3.01
C PHE A 57 -12.80 -11.20 -1.63
N HIS A 58 -12.51 -12.10 -0.69
CA HIS A 58 -11.99 -11.80 0.64
C HIS A 58 -10.92 -12.82 1.03
N ALA A 59 -9.80 -12.35 1.57
CA ALA A 59 -8.72 -13.20 2.08
C ALA A 59 -7.95 -12.48 3.19
N THR A 60 -7.36 -13.26 4.09
CA THR A 60 -6.45 -12.76 5.12
C THR A 60 -5.01 -12.81 4.61
N GLY A 61 -4.33 -11.67 4.62
CA GLY A 61 -2.91 -11.54 4.29
C GLY A 61 -2.04 -11.39 5.54
N LYS A 62 -0.72 -11.47 5.35
CA LYS A 62 0.27 -11.14 6.38
C LYS A 62 0.85 -9.75 6.11
N CYS A 63 0.99 -8.95 7.16
CA CYS A 63 1.67 -7.67 7.11
C CYS A 63 3.21 -7.85 7.17
N ALA A 64 3.95 -6.78 6.88
CA ALA A 64 5.39 -6.74 7.07
C ALA A 64 5.74 -6.74 8.57
N ILE A 65 6.90 -7.31 8.89
CA ILE A 65 7.50 -7.27 10.24
C ILE A 65 8.75 -6.37 10.19
N PRO A 66 8.88 -5.38 11.08
CA PRO A 66 7.97 -5.05 12.19
C PRO A 66 6.62 -4.49 11.71
N SER A 67 5.54 -4.82 12.44
CA SER A 67 4.15 -4.45 12.12
C SER A 67 3.84 -3.01 12.50
N VAL A 68 4.62 -2.08 11.96
CA VAL A 68 4.49 -0.63 12.19
C VAL A 68 3.98 0.09 10.94
N THR A 69 3.35 1.23 11.15
CA THR A 69 2.60 2.00 10.15
C THR A 69 3.46 2.40 8.94
N ASN A 70 4.62 3.04 9.13
CA ASN A 70 5.43 3.54 8.01
C ASN A 70 5.93 2.39 7.11
N THR A 71 6.45 1.32 7.71
CA THR A 71 6.92 0.13 7.00
C THR A 71 5.83 -0.47 6.13
N ASN A 72 4.64 -0.69 6.70
CA ASN A 72 3.54 -1.33 5.97
C ASN A 72 2.91 -0.44 4.90
N ASN A 73 2.71 0.86 5.16
CA ASN A 73 2.19 1.77 4.15
C ASN A 73 3.15 1.90 2.96
N LEU A 74 4.46 1.99 3.21
CA LEU A 74 5.45 1.98 2.15
C LEU A 74 5.48 0.66 1.39
N SER A 75 5.37 -0.49 2.07
CA SER A 75 5.25 -1.78 1.38
C SER A 75 4.01 -1.86 0.48
N ILE A 76 2.88 -1.27 0.90
CA ILE A 76 1.65 -1.22 0.08
C ILE A 76 1.87 -0.41 -1.19
N ILE A 77 2.41 0.81 -1.09
CA ILE A 77 2.55 1.70 -2.24
C ILE A 77 3.76 1.40 -3.12
N THR A 78 4.74 0.63 -2.64
CA THR A 78 5.91 0.19 -3.43
C THR A 78 5.75 -1.24 -3.96
N GLY A 79 4.81 -2.01 -3.41
CA GLY A 79 4.59 -3.42 -3.75
C GLY A 79 5.75 -4.34 -3.35
N ALA A 80 6.63 -3.91 -2.46
CA ALA A 80 7.88 -4.56 -2.10
C ALA A 80 8.10 -4.56 -0.57
N PRO A 81 8.94 -5.46 -0.01
CA PRO A 81 9.27 -5.47 1.41
C PRO A 81 10.24 -4.34 1.78
N SER A 82 10.43 -4.12 3.09
CA SER A 82 11.33 -3.09 3.64
C SER A 82 12.78 -3.23 3.23
N SER A 83 13.24 -4.44 2.91
CA SER A 83 14.58 -4.66 2.34
C SER A 83 14.78 -4.04 0.95
N VAL A 84 13.68 -3.66 0.27
CA VAL A 84 13.70 -3.01 -1.03
C VAL A 84 13.48 -1.50 -0.90
N HIS A 85 12.51 -1.07 -0.11
CA HIS A 85 12.18 0.36 0.03
C HIS A 85 12.93 1.07 1.17
N GLY A 86 13.77 0.38 1.93
CA GLY A 86 14.70 0.95 2.92
C GLY A 86 14.09 1.27 4.29
N VAL A 87 12.80 1.60 4.35
CA VAL A 87 12.13 1.99 5.61
C VAL A 87 11.63 0.78 6.38
N SER A 88 12.29 0.46 7.50
CA SER A 88 11.95 -0.67 8.38
C SER A 88 11.27 -0.26 9.69
N GLY A 89 11.15 1.03 9.98
CA GLY A 89 10.47 1.54 11.17
C GLY A 89 10.25 3.04 11.15
N ASN A 90 9.77 3.57 12.29
CA ASN A 90 9.57 5.03 12.46
C ASN A 90 10.87 5.75 12.84
N TYR A 91 11.88 5.01 13.29
CA TYR A 91 13.16 5.55 13.73
C TYR A 91 14.31 4.69 13.22
N TYR A 92 15.48 5.30 13.04
CA TYR A 92 16.73 4.59 12.82
C TYR A 92 17.87 5.26 13.60
N LEU A 93 18.87 4.46 13.96
CA LEU A 93 20.09 4.95 14.60
C LEU A 93 21.15 5.19 13.53
N ASP A 94 21.58 6.44 13.35
CA ASP A 94 22.74 6.76 12.52
C ASP A 94 24.02 6.29 13.22
N LYS A 95 24.70 5.33 12.59
CA LYS A 95 25.93 4.73 13.13
C LYS A 95 27.12 5.70 13.14
N ALA A 96 27.14 6.70 12.26
CA ALA A 96 28.25 7.65 12.17
C ALA A 96 28.16 8.71 13.29
N THR A 97 26.96 9.19 13.57
CA THR A 97 26.74 10.26 14.57
C THR A 97 26.27 9.74 15.93
N GLY A 98 25.76 8.51 16.00
CA GLY A 98 25.15 7.93 17.19
C GLY A 98 23.77 8.50 17.53
N LYS A 99 23.17 9.28 16.62
CA LYS A 99 21.87 9.92 16.85
C LYS A 99 20.73 9.06 16.34
N GLU A 100 19.63 9.08 17.08
CA GLU A 100 18.35 8.55 16.64
C GLU A 100 17.66 9.58 15.73
N HIS A 101 17.18 9.12 14.59
CA HIS A 101 16.48 9.92 13.60
C HIS A 101 15.08 9.36 13.41
N MET A 102 14.08 10.25 13.43
CA MET A 102 12.71 9.91 13.07
C MET A 102 12.54 9.98 11.56
N VAL A 103 11.87 8.98 10.98
CA VAL A 103 11.52 8.94 9.57
C VAL A 103 10.29 9.81 9.35
N LEU A 104 10.50 11.02 8.82
CA LEU A 104 9.46 12.03 8.60
C LEU A 104 9.19 12.31 7.11
N ASP A 105 10.11 11.91 6.24
CA ASP A 105 10.05 12.15 4.80
C ASP A 105 10.61 10.93 4.04
N ASP A 106 10.69 11.07 2.72
CA ASP A 106 11.16 10.04 1.79
C ASP A 106 12.68 9.99 1.64
N SER A 107 13.46 10.80 2.37
CA SER A 107 14.93 10.87 2.23
C SER A 107 15.64 9.54 2.51
N THR A 108 15.00 8.66 3.29
CA THR A 108 15.49 7.32 3.62
C THR A 108 14.88 6.21 2.77
N MET A 109 13.90 6.54 1.93
CA MET A 109 13.26 5.60 1.03
C MET A 109 14.15 5.32 -0.18
N TRP A 110 14.14 4.07 -0.64
CA TRP A 110 14.80 3.66 -1.88
C TRP A 110 13.79 3.29 -2.95
N GLY A 111 14.13 3.57 -4.21
CA GLY A 111 13.29 3.25 -5.35
C GLY A 111 12.11 4.21 -5.51
N SER A 112 11.08 3.75 -6.20
CA SER A 112 9.90 4.54 -6.57
C SER A 112 8.62 3.90 -6.02
N THR A 113 7.50 4.61 -6.12
CA THR A 113 6.18 4.08 -5.74
C THR A 113 5.35 3.68 -6.96
N ILE A 114 4.39 2.79 -6.76
CA ILE A 114 3.35 2.47 -7.75
C ILE A 114 2.61 3.77 -8.11
N LEU A 115 2.38 4.65 -7.14
CA LEU A 115 1.66 5.91 -7.32
C LEU A 115 2.40 6.85 -8.27
N GLU A 116 3.71 7.04 -8.06
CA GLU A 116 4.58 7.86 -8.90
C GLU A 116 4.63 7.33 -10.34
N LEU A 117 4.96 6.04 -10.53
CA LEU A 117 5.03 5.46 -11.87
C LEU A 117 3.68 5.44 -12.59
N MET A 118 2.56 5.29 -11.87
CA MET A 118 1.24 5.42 -12.47
C MET A 118 0.98 6.87 -12.93
N ALA A 119 1.39 7.87 -12.15
CA ALA A 119 1.28 9.28 -12.54
C ALA A 119 2.13 9.58 -13.78
N ASP A 120 3.38 9.11 -13.81
CA ASP A 120 4.28 9.23 -14.97
C ASP A 120 3.72 8.55 -16.23
N ALA A 121 3.00 7.44 -16.05
CA ALA A 121 2.30 6.74 -17.12
C ALA A 121 0.98 7.41 -17.55
N GLY A 122 0.65 8.58 -16.99
CA GLY A 122 -0.51 9.41 -17.35
C GLY A 122 -1.80 9.07 -16.59
N VAL A 123 -1.74 8.28 -15.52
CA VAL A 123 -2.89 8.03 -14.64
C VAL A 123 -3.07 9.23 -13.72
N ARG A 124 -4.32 9.69 -13.53
CA ARG A 124 -4.61 10.67 -12.47
C ARG A 124 -4.58 9.98 -11.11
N VAL A 125 -3.61 10.32 -10.30
CA VAL A 125 -3.38 9.72 -8.98
C VAL A 125 -3.65 10.75 -7.89
N ALA A 126 -4.24 10.28 -6.78
CA ALA A 126 -4.39 11.04 -5.55
C ALA A 126 -4.04 10.12 -4.36
N ALA A 127 -3.32 10.66 -3.38
CA ALA A 127 -3.02 10.02 -2.12
C ALA A 127 -3.52 10.93 -0.99
N VAL A 128 -4.26 10.37 -0.05
CA VAL A 128 -4.82 11.10 1.10
C VAL A 128 -4.45 10.33 2.36
N THR A 129 -3.72 10.99 3.26
CA THR A 129 -3.32 10.46 4.56
C THR A 129 -4.10 11.17 5.67
N ALA A 130 -4.23 10.50 6.82
CA ALA A 130 -4.84 11.12 8.00
C ALA A 130 -3.86 11.97 8.81
N LYS A 131 -2.56 11.67 8.70
CA LYS A 131 -1.47 12.47 9.29
C LYS A 131 -0.91 13.41 8.22
N ASP A 132 -0.55 14.61 8.67
CA ASP A 132 0.17 15.63 7.89
C ASP A 132 1.63 15.23 7.66
#